data_AF-A0A8J4AXF1-F1
#
_entry.id   AF-A0A8J4AXF1-F1
#
_cell.length_a   1.000
_cell.length_b   1.000
_cell.length_c   1.000
_cell.angle_alpha   90.00
_cell.angle_beta   90.00
_cell.angle_gamma   90.00
#
_symmetry.space_group_name_H-M   'P 1'
#
loop_
_entity.id
_entity.type
_entity.pdbx_description
1 polymer ?
#
loop_
_entity_poly.entity_id
_entity_poly.type
_entity_poly.pdbx_seq_one_letter_code
_entity_poly.pdbx_strand_id
1 'polypeptide(L)'
;MQEILHNFGLYHGWRNKVEYGDASTSMGSGQSCPSAPELWHLGWATPLAQLNSSTFPVATYMNFTLPATYLGPMGAMIKIQPDWLDTNYYTKNLYLSLRVKAAGDKDLYEDFNGKHTTTRPRPSW
;
A
#
# COMPACT_ATOMS: atom_id res chain seq x y z
N MET A 1 -2.42 -3.79 -17.30
CA MET A 1 -1.62 -2.76 -16.58
C MET A 1 -0.29 -3.32 -16.09
N GLN A 2 -0.23 -4.57 -15.63
CA GLN A 2 0.98 -5.20 -15.11
C GLN A 2 2.27 -5.04 -15.94
N GLU A 3 2.26 -5.45 -17.20
CA GLU A 3 3.48 -5.43 -18.04
C GLU A 3 4.08 -4.03 -18.24
N ILE A 4 3.26 -2.99 -18.31
CA ILE A 4 3.77 -1.63 -18.44
C ILE A 4 4.40 -1.16 -17.13
N LEU A 5 3.87 -1.59 -15.97
CA LEU A 5 4.37 -1.23 -14.65
C LEU A 5 5.74 -1.85 -14.33
N HIS A 6 6.08 -2.98 -14.95
CA HIS A 6 7.43 -3.55 -14.88
C HIS A 6 8.50 -2.59 -15.43
N ASN A 7 8.19 -1.76 -16.44
CA ASN A 7 9.12 -0.74 -16.94
C ASN A 7 9.39 0.40 -15.95
N PHE A 8 8.55 0.53 -14.91
CA PHE A 8 8.72 1.51 -13.83
C PHE A 8 9.29 0.88 -12.56
N GLY A 9 9.90 -0.30 -12.68
CA GLY A 9 10.56 -1.00 -11.58
C GLY A 9 9.63 -1.80 -10.68
N LEU A 10 8.30 -1.79 -10.91
CA LEU A 10 7.37 -2.62 -10.14
C LEU A 10 7.60 -4.11 -10.40
N TYR A 11 7.46 -4.93 -9.35
CA TYR A 11 7.59 -6.39 -9.40
C TYR A 11 6.26 -7.04 -9.06
N HIS A 12 6.14 -8.35 -9.32
CA HIS A 12 4.92 -9.09 -8.98
C HIS A 12 4.52 -8.87 -7.51
N GLY A 13 3.22 -8.74 -7.27
CA GLY A 13 2.59 -8.69 -5.97
C GLY A 13 2.52 -10.08 -5.36
N TRP A 14 2.82 -10.18 -4.06
CA TRP A 14 2.86 -11.45 -3.33
C TRP A 14 1.90 -11.41 -2.16
N ARG A 15 1.18 -12.51 -1.94
CA ARG A 15 0.41 -12.73 -0.72
C ARG A 15 0.66 -14.15 -0.24
N ASN A 16 0.85 -14.33 1.07
CA ASN A 16 1.09 -15.64 1.68
C ASN A 16 2.23 -16.44 1.02
N LYS A 17 3.31 -15.76 0.62
CA LYS A 17 4.48 -16.34 -0.08
C LYS A 17 4.16 -16.92 -1.47
N VAL A 18 3.04 -16.54 -2.08
CA VAL A 18 2.66 -16.92 -3.44
C VAL A 18 2.83 -15.72 -4.36
N GLU A 19 3.64 -15.90 -5.41
CA GLU A 19 3.78 -14.93 -6.50
C GLU A 19 2.46 -14.76 -7.22
N TYR A 20 2.10 -13.53 -7.57
CA TYR A 20 0.77 -13.19 -8.10
C TYR A 20 -0.41 -13.46 -7.14
N GLY A 21 -0.15 -13.91 -5.91
CA GLY A 21 -1.18 -14.25 -4.93
C GLY A 21 -1.95 -13.04 -4.39
N ASP A 22 -1.50 -11.82 -4.68
CA ASP A 22 -2.18 -10.60 -4.24
C ASP A 22 -3.26 -10.17 -5.25
N ALA A 23 -4.52 -10.49 -4.95
CA ALA A 23 -5.66 -10.08 -5.78
C ALA A 23 -6.07 -8.60 -5.59
N SER A 24 -5.36 -7.83 -4.75
CA SER A 24 -5.68 -6.41 -4.47
C SER A 24 -4.93 -5.40 -5.36
N THR A 25 -4.09 -5.87 -6.27
CA THR A 25 -3.29 -5.01 -7.16
C THR A 25 -3.12 -5.64 -8.54
N SER A 26 -2.97 -4.78 -9.55
CA SER A 26 -2.51 -5.15 -10.91
C SER A 26 -1.14 -5.81 -10.96
N MET A 27 -0.31 -5.70 -9.91
CA MET A 27 0.97 -6.40 -9.85
C MET A 27 0.81 -7.85 -9.36
N GLY A 28 -0.31 -8.20 -8.75
CA GLY A 28 -0.63 -9.59 -8.43
C GLY A 28 -1.62 -10.17 -9.46
N SER A 29 -2.63 -10.91 -9.00
CA SER A 29 -3.67 -11.47 -9.89
C SER A 29 -4.89 -10.56 -10.06
N GLY A 30 -4.92 -9.42 -9.36
CA GLY A 30 -6.07 -8.52 -9.36
C GLY A 30 -6.19 -7.70 -10.65
N GLN A 31 -7.41 -7.46 -11.10
CA GLN A 31 -7.73 -6.45 -12.13
C GLN A 31 -8.07 -5.11 -11.44
N SER A 32 -7.14 -4.59 -10.65
CA SER A 32 -7.32 -3.41 -9.82
C SER A 32 -6.16 -2.43 -9.97
N CYS A 33 -6.30 -1.21 -9.44
CA CYS A 33 -5.23 -0.24 -9.40
C CYS A 33 -4.01 -0.77 -8.60
N PRO A 34 -2.82 -0.18 -8.81
CA PRO A 34 -1.66 -0.46 -7.98
C PRO A 34 -1.95 -0.27 -6.49
N SER A 35 -1.28 -1.07 -5.66
CA SER A 35 -1.39 -0.98 -4.20
C SER A 35 -0.73 0.30 -3.66
N ALA A 36 -1.00 0.66 -2.40
CA ALA A 36 -0.38 1.84 -1.77
C ALA A 36 1.16 1.91 -1.88
N PRO A 37 1.94 0.85 -1.61
CA PRO A 37 3.40 0.90 -1.75
C PRO A 37 3.82 1.10 -3.20
N GLU A 38 3.09 0.54 -4.16
CA GLU A 38 3.35 0.72 -5.59
C GLU A 38 3.04 2.15 -6.03
N LEU A 39 1.90 2.70 -5.62
CA LEU A 39 1.54 4.10 -5.88
C LEU A 39 2.54 5.08 -5.27
N TRP A 40 3.02 4.79 -4.06
CA TRP A 40 4.07 5.58 -3.41
C TRP A 40 5.40 5.49 -4.16
N HIS A 41 5.82 4.28 -4.55
CA HIS A 41 7.07 4.08 -5.27
C HIS A 41 7.07 4.81 -6.63
N LEU A 42 5.95 4.75 -7.35
CA LEU A 42 5.78 5.45 -8.62
C LEU A 42 5.65 6.98 -8.49
N GLY A 43 5.52 7.50 -7.26
CA GLY A 43 5.21 8.91 -7.01
C GLY A 43 3.80 9.30 -7.46
N TRP A 44 2.90 8.34 -7.66
CA TRP A 44 1.52 8.57 -8.13
C TRP A 44 0.55 8.90 -7.00
N ALA A 45 0.93 8.67 -5.74
CA ALA A 45 0.17 9.08 -4.58
C ALA A 45 1.09 9.47 -3.41
N THR A 46 0.60 10.34 -2.53
CA THR A 46 1.33 10.83 -1.36
C THR A 46 0.71 10.34 -0.05
N PRO A 47 1.52 10.12 0.99
CA PRO A 47 1.00 9.77 2.31
C PRO A 47 0.30 10.95 2.98
N LEU A 48 -0.79 10.67 3.69
CA LEU A 48 -1.45 11.61 4.60
C LEU A 48 -0.59 11.85 5.83
N ALA A 49 0.07 10.80 6.29
CA ALA A 49 1.01 10.82 7.40
C ALA A 49 2.12 9.78 7.19
N GLN A 50 3.33 10.13 7.64
CA GLN A 50 4.44 9.19 7.79
C GLN A 50 4.71 9.00 9.28
N LEU A 51 4.55 7.77 9.76
CA LEU A 51 4.75 7.37 11.15
C LEU A 51 6.11 6.70 11.32
N ASN A 52 6.96 7.29 12.16
CA ASN A 52 8.27 6.77 12.56
C ASN A 52 8.52 7.13 14.05
N SER A 53 9.69 6.81 14.59
CA SER A 53 10.04 7.04 16.00
C SER A 53 9.92 8.52 16.43
N SER A 54 10.03 9.46 15.49
CA SER A 54 9.91 10.90 15.75
C SER A 54 8.48 11.44 15.63
N THR A 55 7.60 10.77 14.87
CA THR A 55 6.25 11.25 14.57
C THR A 55 5.13 10.39 15.16
N PHE A 56 5.47 9.22 15.73
CA PHE A 56 4.54 8.30 16.34
C PHE A 56 4.76 8.20 17.86
N PRO A 57 4.03 8.99 18.67
CA PRO A 57 4.24 9.03 20.11
C PRO A 57 3.83 7.72 20.80
N VAL A 58 4.64 7.32 21.79
CA VAL A 58 4.39 6.12 22.60
C VAL A 58 3.07 6.28 23.37
N ALA A 59 2.31 5.17 23.46
CA ALA A 59 1.09 5.07 24.24
C ALA A 59 0.01 6.12 23.90
N THR A 60 0.03 6.65 22.67
CA THR A 60 -0.92 7.68 22.22
C THR A 60 -1.68 7.18 21.00
N TYR A 61 -3.00 7.31 21.02
CA TYR A 61 -3.83 7.06 19.84
C TYR A 61 -3.77 8.25 18.88
N MET A 62 -3.60 7.95 17.59
CA MET A 62 -3.71 8.93 16.52
C MET A 62 -4.94 8.61 15.66
N ASN A 63 -5.74 9.64 15.38
CA ASN A 63 -6.92 9.52 14.53
C ASN A 63 -6.61 10.07 13.15
N PHE A 64 -6.99 9.32 12.11
CA PHE A 64 -6.85 9.71 10.72
C PHE A 64 -8.17 9.50 9.98
N THR A 65 -8.53 10.46 9.13
CA THR A 65 -9.59 10.29 8.14
C THR A 65 -8.93 10.01 6.81
N LEU A 66 -8.92 8.75 6.41
CA LEU A 66 -8.24 8.31 5.20
C LEU A 66 -9.22 8.35 4.01
N PRO A 67 -8.98 9.15 2.96
CA PRO A 67 -9.80 9.12 1.76
C PRO A 67 -9.61 7.79 1.04
N ALA A 68 -10.67 7.33 0.37
CA ALA A 68 -10.54 6.21 -0.54
C ALA A 68 -9.61 6.59 -1.70
N THR A 69 -8.71 5.67 -2.06
CA THR A 69 -7.67 5.87 -3.09
C THR A 69 -8.19 6.35 -4.45
N TYR A 70 -9.42 6.01 -4.82
CA TYR A 70 -10.02 6.47 -6.08
C TYR A 70 -10.40 7.96 -6.10
N LEU A 71 -10.50 8.62 -4.93
CA LEU A 71 -10.90 10.03 -4.83
C LEU A 71 -9.77 10.98 -5.22
N GLY A 72 -8.51 10.55 -5.12
CA GLY A 72 -7.36 11.34 -5.52
C GLY A 72 -6.04 10.80 -4.97
N PRO A 73 -4.91 11.32 -5.51
CA PRO A 73 -3.58 10.84 -5.15
C PRO A 73 -3.06 11.41 -3.83
N MET A 74 -3.59 12.54 -3.37
CA MET A 74 -3.11 13.24 -2.18
C MET A 74 -3.63 12.59 -0.90
N GLY A 75 -2.73 12.23 0.01
CA GLY A 75 -3.13 11.70 1.31
C GLY A 75 -3.81 10.32 1.24
N ALA A 76 -3.57 9.55 0.18
CA ALA A 76 -4.29 8.31 -0.10
C ALA A 76 -3.85 7.11 0.78
N MET A 77 -2.84 7.31 1.62
CA MET A 77 -2.28 6.26 2.48
C MET A 77 -1.64 6.80 3.75
N ILE A 78 -1.45 5.96 4.75
CA ILE A 78 -0.51 6.19 5.86
C ILE A 78 0.71 5.30 5.63
N LYS A 79 1.90 5.88 5.70
CA LYS A 79 3.16 5.15 5.63
C LYS A 79 3.71 4.97 7.03
N ILE A 80 3.98 3.73 7.44
CA ILE A 80 4.60 3.39 8.72
C ILE A 80 6.00 2.90 8.44
N GLN A 81 6.99 3.64 8.93
CA GLN A 81 8.41 3.32 8.87
C GLN A 81 8.86 2.97 10.30
N PRO A 82 8.88 1.68 10.65
CA PRO A 82 9.17 1.24 12.02
C PRO A 82 10.68 1.25 12.30
N ASP A 83 11.30 2.42 12.25
CA ASP A 83 12.72 2.67 12.53
C ASP A 83 13.11 2.41 14.00
N TRP A 84 12.12 2.20 14.87
CA TRP A 84 12.28 1.74 16.25
C TRP A 84 12.41 0.21 16.38
N LEU A 85 12.24 -0.55 15.31
CA LEU A 85 12.47 -2.01 15.30
C LEU A 85 13.89 -2.30 14.84
N ASP A 86 14.46 -3.41 15.35
CA ASP A 86 15.78 -3.87 14.93
C ASP A 86 15.80 -4.17 13.43
N THR A 87 16.72 -3.49 12.73
CA THR A 87 16.93 -3.58 11.29
C THR A 87 17.29 -4.99 10.80
N ASN A 88 17.77 -5.86 11.70
CA ASN A 88 18.03 -7.27 11.38
C ASN A 88 16.73 -8.08 11.18
N TYR A 89 15.63 -7.62 11.76
CA TYR A 89 14.34 -8.34 11.74
C TYR A 89 13.26 -7.59 10.94
N TYR A 90 13.34 -6.27 10.87
CA TYR A 90 12.35 -5.45 10.18
C TYR A 90 13.00 -4.38 9.30
N THR A 91 12.94 -4.60 7.99
CA THR A 91 13.48 -3.67 6.98
C THR A 91 12.39 -3.04 6.13
N LYS A 92 11.12 -3.29 6.44
CA LYS A 92 10.00 -2.97 5.54
C LYS A 92 9.06 -1.93 6.12
N ASN A 93 8.66 -0.99 5.27
CA ASN A 93 7.57 -0.08 5.55
C ASN A 93 6.21 -0.80 5.46
N LEU A 94 5.23 -0.35 6.25
CA LEU A 94 3.83 -0.73 6.10
C LEU A 94 3.07 0.43 5.46
N TYR A 95 2.11 0.10 4.61
CA TYR A 95 1.22 1.08 4.02
C TYR A 95 -0.22 0.71 4.33
N LEU A 96 -0.97 1.68 4.85
CA LEU A 96 -2.41 1.57 5.11
C LEU A 96 -3.15 2.43 4.09
N SER A 97 -4.04 1.84 3.32
CA SER A 97 -4.90 2.54 2.36
C SER A 97 -6.35 2.07 2.45
N LEU A 98 -7.30 2.96 2.16
CA LEU A 98 -8.70 2.56 1.96
C LEU A 98 -8.94 2.28 0.48
N ARG A 99 -9.31 1.04 0.16
CA ARG A 99 -9.67 0.60 -1.19
C ARG A 99 -11.17 0.42 -1.29
N VAL A 100 -11.77 0.90 -2.37
CA VAL A 100 -13.21 0.82 -2.63
C VAL A 100 -13.40 0.48 -4.10
N LYS A 101 -14.38 -0.35 -4.39
CA LYS A 101 -14.71 -0.80 -5.74
C LYS A 101 -15.32 0.32 -6.59
N ALA A 102 -14.45 1.20 -7.09
CA ALA A 102 -14.82 2.37 -7.88
C ALA A 102 -13.68 2.76 -8.83
N ALA A 103 -14.01 3.42 -9.95
CA ALA A 103 -13.06 3.85 -10.97
C ALA A 103 -12.12 2.70 -11.42
N GLY A 104 -10.80 2.88 -11.33
CA GLY A 104 -9.82 1.85 -11.70
C GLY A 104 -9.85 0.58 -10.83
N ASP A 105 -10.54 0.63 -9.69
CA ASP A 105 -10.79 -0.51 -8.79
C ASP A 105 -12.16 -1.16 -9.01
N LYS A 106 -12.81 -0.94 -10.16
CA LYS A 106 -14.14 -1.52 -10.45
C LYS A 106 -14.23 -3.05 -10.27
N ASP A 107 -13.12 -3.77 -10.46
CA ASP A 107 -13.03 -5.23 -10.34
C ASP A 107 -12.29 -5.66 -9.06
N LEU A 108 -12.16 -4.75 -8.07
CA LEU A 108 -11.59 -5.06 -6.77
C LEU A 108 -12.42 -6.14 -6.07
N TYR A 109 -11.73 -7.16 -5.55
CA TYR A 109 -12.38 -8.28 -4.88
C TYR A 109 -13.03 -7.82 -3.57
N GLU A 110 -14.15 -8.45 -3.18
CA GLU A 110 -14.93 -8.08 -1.99
C GLU A 110 -14.12 -8.20 -0.68
N ASP A 111 -13.06 -9.01 -0.69
CA ASP A 111 -12.13 -9.11 0.43
C ASP A 111 -11.41 -7.79 0.73
N PHE A 112 -11.31 -6.88 -0.22
CA PHE A 112 -10.63 -5.58 -0.10
C PHE A 112 -11.55 -4.38 -0.23
N ASN A 113 -12.74 -4.57 -0.79
CA ASN A 113 -13.71 -3.49 -1.02
C ASN A 113 -14.23 -2.91 0.31
N GLY A 114 -14.07 -1.60 0.49
CA GLY A 114 -14.50 -0.89 1.70
C GLY A 114 -13.64 -1.19 2.93
N LYS A 115 -12.44 -1.77 2.74
CA LYS A 115 -11.55 -2.17 3.83
C LYS A 115 -10.22 -1.45 3.77
N HIS A 116 -9.62 -1.28 4.95
CA HIS A 116 -8.23 -0.86 5.07
C HIS A 116 -7.33 -2.03 4.66
N THR A 117 -6.47 -1.80 3.68
CA THR A 117 -5.48 -2.79 3.25
C THR A 117 -4.12 -2.43 3.82
N THR A 118 -3.49 -3.40 4.48
CA THR A 118 -2.09 -3.31 4.91
C THR A 118 -1.24 -4.07 3.90
N THR A 119 -0.37 -3.35 3.21
CA THR A 119 0.51 -3.96 2.20
C THR A 119 1.98 -3.78 2.63
N ARG A 120 2.77 -4.84 2.44
CA ARG A 120 4.21 -4.84 2.68
C ARG A 120 4.94 -4.96 1.35
N PRO A 121 5.80 -4.00 0.97
CA PRO A 121 6.63 -4.16 -0.21
C PRO A 121 7.62 -5.33 -0.04
N ARG A 122 8.14 -5.83 -1.16
CA ARG A 122 9.28 -6.77 -1.18
C ARG A 122 10.53 -6.15 -0.51
N PRO A 123 11.52 -6.96 -0.08
CA PRO A 123 12.76 -6.47 0.55
C PRO A 123 13.69 -5.62 -0.35
N SER A 124 13.38 -5.47 -1.64
CA SER A 124 14.21 -4.74 -2.61
C SER A 124 13.68 -3.34 -2.94
N TRP A 125 12.76 -2.81 -2.12
CA TRP A 125 12.16 -1.49 -2.23
C TRP A 125 12.64 -0.58 -1.10
#